data_AF-A0A919MXP9-F1
#
_entry.id   AF-A0A919MXP9-F1
#
_cell.length_a   1.000
_cell.length_b   1.000
_cell.length_c   1.000
_cell.angle_alpha   90.00
_cell.angle_beta   90.00
_cell.angle_gamma   90.00
#
_symmetry.space_group_name_H-M   'P 1'
#
loop_
_entity.id
_entity.type
_entity.pdbx_description
1 polymer ?
#
loop_
_entity_poly.entity_id
_entity_poly.type
_entity_poly.pdbx_seq_one_letter_code
_entity_poly.pdbx_strand_id
1 'polypeptide(L)' 'MAEPQVLFADEPTGALDSLTGEQVMDLLVRAARDRGTTVVLVTHEPRVAACADREVMVRDGRVTTPAVAP' A
#
# COMPACT_ATOMS: atom_id res chain seq x y z
N MET A 1 11.95 3.01 19.69
CA MET A 1 11.24 3.44 18.47
C MET A 1 9.87 2.77 18.48
N ALA A 2 8.86 3.33 17.81
CA ALA A 2 7.58 2.66 17.69
C ALA A 2 7.69 1.54 16.65
N GLU A 3 7.33 0.32 17.04
CA GLU A 3 7.18 -0.85 16.17
C GLU A 3 5.68 -1.16 16.09
N PRO A 4 4.93 -0.41 15.26
CA PRO A 4 3.50 -0.60 15.20
C PRO A 4 3.19 -1.96 14.58
N GLN A 5 2.17 -2.62 15.13
CA GLN A 5 1.63 -3.84 14.52
C GLN A 5 0.91 -3.54 13.20
N VAL A 6 0.36 -2.32 13.05
CA VAL A 6 -0.36 -1.88 11.86
C VAL A 6 0.03 -0.44 11.49
N LEU A 7 0.32 -0.19 10.21
CA LEU A 7 0.59 1.12 9.62
C LEU A 7 -0.48 1.43 8.57
N PHE A 8 -1.17 2.55 8.73
CA PHE A 8 -2.11 3.08 7.74
C PHE A 8 -1.43 4.19 6.93
N ALA A 9 -1.46 4.07 5.61
CA ALA A 9 -0.92 5.06 4.68
C ALA A 9 -1.99 5.46 3.66
N ASP A 10 -2.42 6.71 3.70
CA ASP A 10 -3.43 7.27 2.79
C ASP A 10 -2.72 8.11 1.73
N GLU A 11 -2.68 7.60 0.49
CA GLU A 11 -1.98 8.19 -0.66
C GLU A 11 -0.54 8.70 -0.37
N PRO A 12 0.36 7.87 0.19
CA PRO A 12 1.67 8.30 0.69
C PRO A 12 2.62 8.80 -0.39
N THR A 13 2.35 8.51 -1.67
CA THR A 13 3.16 8.90 -2.83
C THR A 13 2.52 9.99 -3.69
N GLY A 14 1.26 10.37 -3.46
CA GLY A 14 0.49 11.19 -4.41
C GLY A 14 1.06 12.59 -4.66
N ALA A 15 1.86 13.12 -3.73
CA ALA A 15 2.51 14.44 -3.84
C ALA A 15 4.02 14.36 -4.14
N LEU A 16 4.56 13.17 -4.37
CA LEU A 16 5.99 12.94 -4.54
C LEU A 16 6.36 12.81 -6.03
N ASP A 17 7.59 13.17 -6.36
CA ASP A 17 8.17 12.77 -7.65
C ASP A 17 8.38 11.25 -7.70
N SER A 18 8.60 10.72 -8.92
CA SER A 18 8.72 9.28 -9.13
C SER A 18 9.81 8.62 -8.29
N LEU A 19 10.97 9.24 -8.13
CA LEU A 19 12.10 8.67 -7.39
C LEU A 19 11.78 8.64 -5.89
N THR A 20 11.29 9.75 -5.35
CA THR A 20 10.93 9.84 -3.94
C THR A 20 9.76 8.92 -3.60
N GLY A 21 8.79 8.77 -4.52
CA GLY A 21 7.68 7.82 -4.39
C GLY A 21 8.15 6.38 -4.30
N GLU A 22 9.08 5.96 -5.16
CA GLU A 22 9.69 4.62 -5.11
C GLU A 22 10.42 4.35 -3.79
N GLN A 23 11.16 5.34 -3.28
CA GLN A 23 11.85 5.22 -1.99
C GLN A 23 10.87 5.04 -0.82
N VAL A 24 9.78 5.81 -0.79
CA VAL A 24 8.74 5.66 0.23
C VAL A 24 8.10 4.28 0.15
N MET A 25 7.81 3.79 -1.06
CA MET A 25 7.26 2.45 -1.25
C MET A 25 8.21 1.35 -0.77
N ASP A 26 9.50 1.45 -1.02
CA ASP A 26 10.50 0.50 -0.51
C ASP A 26 10.52 0.48 1.04
N LEU A 27 10.40 1.64 1.69
CA LEU A 27 10.30 1.70 3.15
C LEU A 27 9.03 1.03 3.69
N LEU A 28 7.88 1.23 3.05
CA LEU A 28 6.62 0.59 3.43
C LEU A 28 6.69 -0.93 3.26
N VAL A 29 7.24 -1.40 2.14
CA VAL A 29 7.43 -2.84 1.87
C VAL A 29 8.38 -3.47 2.89
N ARG A 30 9.49 -2.81 3.23
CA ARG A 30 10.42 -3.29 4.26
C ARG A 30 9.79 -3.30 5.65
N ALA A 31 8.96 -2.32 5.99
CA ALA A 31 8.21 -2.35 7.25
C ALA A 31 7.30 -3.59 7.31
N ALA A 32 6.65 -3.94 6.19
CA ALA A 32 5.83 -5.15 6.10
C ALA A 32 6.64 -6.44 6.24
N ARG A 33 7.72 -6.56 5.47
CA ARG A 33 8.48 -7.81 5.35
C ARG A 33 9.44 -8.04 6.50
N ASP A 34 10.17 -7.01 6.92
CA ASP A 34 11.30 -7.17 7.85
C ASP A 34 10.87 -7.01 9.30
N ARG A 35 9.82 -6.22 9.56
CA ARG A 35 9.36 -5.88 10.92
C ARG A 35 8.04 -6.56 11.30
N GLY A 36 7.42 -7.26 10.36
CA GLY A 36 6.10 -7.89 10.56
C GLY A 36 4.98 -6.88 10.78
N THR A 37 5.15 -5.62 10.38
CA THR A 37 4.11 -4.59 10.46
C THR A 37 3.07 -4.83 9.37
N THR A 38 1.79 -4.94 9.70
CA THR A 38 0.75 -4.94 8.67
C THR A 38 0.63 -3.55 8.06
N VAL A 39 0.83 -3.41 6.74
CA VAL A 39 0.68 -2.13 6.05
C VAL A 39 -0.65 -2.12 5.29
N VAL A 40 -1.48 -1.12 5.58
CA VAL A 40 -2.72 -0.84 4.85
C VAL A 40 -2.52 0.46 4.08
N LEU A 41 -2.55 0.36 2.76
CA LEU A 41 -2.27 1.46 1.85
C LEU A 41 -3.52 1.77 1.02
N VAL A 42 -3.86 3.06 0.93
CA VAL A 42 -4.86 3.57 -0.01
C VAL A 42 -4.14 4.28 -1.14
N THR A 43 -4.48 3.94 -2.38
CA THR A 43 -3.93 4.55 -3.58
C THR A 43 -4.91 4.40 -4.74
N HIS A 44 -4.90 5.36 -5.66
CA HIS A 44 -5.57 5.27 -6.95
C HIS A 44 -4.61 4.85 -8.09
N GLU A 45 -3.33 4.59 -7.78
CA GLU A 45 -2.31 4.23 -8.76
C GLU A 45 -2.12 2.70 -8.86
N PRO A 46 -2.39 2.08 -10.03
CA PRO A 46 -2.29 0.62 -10.18
C PRO A 46 -0.89 0.06 -9.91
N ARG A 47 0.16 0.84 -10.22
CA ARG A 47 1.55 0.42 -9.98
C ARG A 47 1.87 0.29 -8.49
N VAL A 48 1.32 1.18 -7.68
CA VAL A 48 1.47 1.17 -6.23
C VAL A 48 0.66 0.03 -5.61
N ALA A 49 -0.57 -0.18 -6.10
CA ALA A 49 -1.43 -1.29 -5.66
C ALA A 49 -0.78 -2.67 -5.94
N ALA A 50 -0.13 -2.83 -7.10
CA ALA A 50 0.55 -4.06 -7.50
C ALA A 50 1.75 -4.44 -6.60
N CYS A 51 2.24 -3.51 -5.75
CA CYS A 51 3.26 -3.82 -4.75
C CYS A 51 2.69 -4.51 -3.50
N ALA A 52 1.37 -4.51 -3.30
CA ALA A 52 0.72 -5.10 -2.15
C ALA A 52 0.56 -6.62 -2.30
N ASP A 53 0.60 -7.35 -1.18
CA ASP A 53 0.32 -8.79 -1.18
C ASP A 53 -1.15 -9.10 -1.54
N ARG A 54 -2.04 -8.13 -1.29
CA ARG A 54 -3.48 -8.22 -1.54
C ARG A 54 -4.02 -6.87 -1.97
N GLU A 55 -4.87 -6.88 -2.99
CA GLU A 55 -5.62 -5.70 -3.42
C GLU A 55 -7.07 -5.80 -2.95
N VAL A 56 -7.63 -4.68 -2.50
CA VAL A 56 -9.06 -4.56 -2.13
C VAL A 56 -9.61 -3.35 -2.86
N MET A 57 -10.59 -3.56 -3.73
CA MET A 57 -11.22 -2.48 -4.46
C MET A 57 -12.43 -1.97 -3.69
N VAL A 58 -12.51 -0.65 -3.52
CA VAL A 58 -13.66 0.03 -2.89
C VAL A 58 -14.35 0.87 -3.95
N ARG A 59 -15.65 0.64 -4.14
CA ARG A 59 -16.49 1.39 -5.07
C ARG A 59 -17.82 1.73 -4.41
N ASP A 60 -18.21 3.00 -4.47
CA ASP A 60 -19.47 3.49 -3.89
C ASP A 60 -19.66 3.07 -2.40
N GLY A 61 -18.57 3.17 -1.63
CA GLY A 61 -18.53 2.79 -0.21
C GLY A 61 -18.62 1.28 0.06
N ARG A 62 -18.52 0.44 -0.98
CA ARG A 62 -18.58 -1.02 -0.85
C ARG A 62 -17.27 -1.66 -1.28
N VAL A 63 -16.85 -2.68 -0.52
CA VAL A 63 -15.76 -3.55 -0.91
C VAL A 63 -16.24 -4.47 -2.02
N THR A 64 -15.56 -4.42 -3.15
CA THR A 64 -15.75 -5.36 -4.26
C THR A 64 -14.59 -6.34 -4.27
N THR A 65 -14.89 -7.62 -4.40
CA THR A 65 -13.86 -8.65 -4.59
C THR A 65 -13.14 -8.36 -5.90
N PRO A 66 -11.80 -8.21 -5.94
CA PRO A 66 -11.11 -8.11 -7.20
C PRO A 66 -11.34 -9.39 -8.01
N ALA A 67 -11.47 -9.27 -9.33
CA ALA A 67 -11.37 -10.42 -10.20
C ALA A 67 -9.98 -11.03 -9.98
N VAL A 68 -9.91 -12.32 -9.59
CA VAL A 68 -8.65 -13.06 -9.58
C VAL A 68 -8.16 -13.06 -11.03
N ALA A 69 -7.09 -12.32 -11.32
CA ALA A 69 -6.39 -12.48 -12.59
C ALA A 69 -5.81 -13.91 -12.63
N PRO A 70 -5.90 -14.61 -13.77
CA PRO A 70 -5.46 -16.00 -13.90
C PRO A 70 -3.95 -16.18 -13.71
#